data_AF-A0A969S4X2-F1
#
_entry.id   AF-A0A969S4X2-F1
#
_cell.length_a   1.000
_cell.length_b   1.000
_cell.length_c   1.000
_cell.angle_alpha   90.00
_cell.angle_beta   90.00
_cell.angle_gamma   90.00
#
_symmetry.space_group_name_H-M   'P 1'
#
loop_
_entity.id
_entity.type
_entity.pdbx_description
1 polymer ?
#
loop_
_entity_poly.entity_id
_entity_poly.type
_entity_poly.pdbx_seq_one_letter_code
_entity_poly.pdbx_strand_id
1 'polypeptide(L)'
;MTGSVDPQNRTDRTPSPRSAATAASTVSVSARSAAVATTAVTTTARPALTSTPRLTLANQIQLMAHPQLRPRTAADFPPLRRPDLREDVLACVAIAQQAGLEMLVLDQTRPDIGLPVVRVVVPGMQHFWRRLGPGRLYSVPLAQQWLTQPRPESRQNPLPFPF
;
A
#
# COMPACT_ATOMS: atom_id res chain seq x y z
N MET A 1 1.67 -6.74 -49.55
CA MET A 1 1.41 -7.98 -48.81
C MET A 1 1.44 -7.67 -47.32
N THR A 2 0.26 -7.77 -46.72
CA THR A 2 -0.10 -7.44 -45.34
C THR A 2 0.53 -8.40 -44.35
N GLY A 3 1.39 -7.90 -43.46
CA GLY A 3 1.81 -8.60 -42.24
C GLY A 3 0.85 -8.26 -41.11
N SER A 4 -0.13 -9.13 -40.87
CA SER A 4 -1.09 -9.04 -39.76
C SER A 4 -0.36 -9.34 -38.45
N VAL A 5 -0.17 -8.32 -37.61
CA VAL A 5 0.28 -8.50 -36.22
C VAL A 5 -0.95 -8.78 -35.36
N ASP A 6 -0.99 -9.99 -34.83
CA ASP A 6 -2.03 -10.54 -33.98
C ASP A 6 -2.23 -9.69 -32.69
N PRO A 7 -3.43 -9.11 -32.44
CA PRO A 7 -3.67 -8.23 -31.28
C PRO A 7 -3.91 -8.99 -29.96
N GLN A 8 -3.75 -10.31 -29.91
CA GLN A 8 -4.14 -11.14 -28.75
C GLN A 8 -3.12 -11.21 -27.59
N ASN A 9 -1.93 -10.61 -27.67
CA ASN A 9 -0.91 -10.75 -26.60
C ASN A 9 -0.68 -9.47 -25.78
N ARG A 10 -1.74 -8.92 -25.18
CA ARG A 10 -1.61 -7.89 -24.14
C ARG A 10 -1.89 -8.54 -22.80
N THR A 11 -0.82 -8.92 -22.10
CA THR A 11 -0.90 -9.57 -20.80
C THR A 11 -1.58 -8.63 -19.79
N ASP A 12 -2.83 -8.96 -19.51
CA ASP A 12 -3.78 -8.19 -18.72
C ASP A 12 -3.38 -8.20 -17.22
N ARG A 13 -2.75 -7.11 -16.74
CA ARG A 13 -2.40 -6.96 -15.32
C ARG A 13 -3.38 -6.00 -14.63
N THR A 14 -4.44 -6.62 -14.14
CA THR A 14 -5.62 -6.05 -13.47
C THR A 14 -5.33 -5.18 -12.24
N PRO A 15 -6.19 -4.21 -11.87
CA PRO A 15 -6.42 -3.80 -10.50
C PRO A 15 -7.67 -4.53 -9.97
N SER A 16 -7.47 -5.78 -9.57
CA SER A 16 -8.49 -6.59 -8.88
C SER A 16 -8.08 -6.75 -7.40
N PRO A 17 -8.99 -7.16 -6.48
CA PRO A 17 -8.58 -7.59 -5.14
C PRO A 17 -7.49 -8.67 -5.17
N ARG A 18 -7.41 -9.47 -6.25
CA ARG A 18 -6.30 -10.39 -6.51
C ARG A 18 -4.99 -9.66 -6.77
N SER A 19 -4.98 -8.58 -7.56
CA SER A 19 -3.78 -7.77 -7.82
C SER A 19 -3.22 -7.11 -6.55
N ALA A 20 -4.09 -6.57 -5.69
CA ALA A 20 -3.66 -6.03 -4.39
C ALA A 20 -3.09 -7.13 -3.48
N ALA A 21 -3.73 -8.31 -3.43
CA ALA A 21 -3.22 -9.47 -2.69
C ALA A 21 -1.90 -10.02 -3.25
N THR A 22 -1.76 -10.03 -4.58
CA THR A 22 -0.53 -10.44 -5.28
C THR A 22 0.59 -9.45 -4.98
N ALA A 23 0.35 -8.14 -5.07
CA ALA A 23 1.35 -7.12 -4.72
C ALA A 23 1.81 -7.24 -3.26
N ALA A 24 0.87 -7.41 -2.32
CA ALA A 24 1.20 -7.64 -0.91
C ALA A 24 2.04 -8.94 -0.70
N SER A 25 1.74 -10.00 -1.45
CA SER A 25 2.49 -11.25 -1.43
C SER A 25 3.88 -11.10 -2.05
N THR A 26 4.01 -10.39 -3.17
CA THR A 26 5.29 -10.11 -3.84
C THR A 26 6.19 -9.24 -2.98
N VAL A 27 5.66 -8.21 -2.31
CA VAL A 27 6.43 -7.39 -1.35
C VAL A 27 6.89 -8.26 -0.17
N SER A 28 6.03 -9.15 0.33
CA SER A 28 6.40 -10.09 1.41
C SER A 28 7.50 -11.06 1.00
N VAL A 29 7.48 -11.56 -0.25
CA VAL A 29 8.53 -12.42 -0.79
C VAL A 29 9.83 -11.64 -1.00
N SER A 30 9.76 -10.43 -1.57
CA SER A 30 10.94 -9.58 -1.79
C SER A 30 11.63 -9.20 -0.47
N ALA A 31 10.86 -8.86 0.58
CA ALA A 31 11.39 -8.60 1.92
C ALA A 31 12.05 -9.85 2.55
N ARG A 32 11.50 -11.06 2.32
CA ARG A 32 12.12 -12.32 2.77
C ARG A 32 13.38 -12.66 1.99
N SER A 33 13.40 -12.48 0.67
CA SER A 33 14.57 -12.75 -0.16
C SER A 33 15.75 -11.83 0.16
N ALA A 34 15.48 -10.55 0.48
CA ALA A 34 16.50 -9.64 0.97
C ALA A 34 17.10 -10.07 2.32
N ALA A 35 16.36 -10.82 3.14
CA ALA A 35 16.86 -11.39 4.39
C ALA A 35 17.66 -12.70 4.20
N VAL A 36 17.49 -13.40 3.06
CA VAL A 36 18.16 -14.69 2.76
C VAL A 36 19.38 -14.53 1.85
N ALA A 37 19.47 -13.45 1.07
CA ALA A 37 20.62 -13.18 0.20
C ALA A 37 21.82 -12.60 0.97
N THR A 38 22.45 -13.41 1.81
CA THR A 38 23.84 -13.15 2.24
C THR A 38 24.77 -13.86 1.26
N THR A 39 25.20 -13.16 0.22
CA THR A 39 26.46 -13.48 -0.47
C THR A 39 27.15 -12.17 -0.88
N ALA A 40 28.23 -11.91 -0.14
CA ALA A 40 29.28 -10.89 -0.25
C ALA A 40 29.21 -9.89 -1.42
N VAL A 41 28.80 -8.65 -1.09
CA VAL A 41 29.39 -7.43 -1.66
C VAL A 41 29.76 -6.53 -0.49
N THR A 42 31.04 -6.18 -0.39
CA THR A 42 31.61 -5.30 0.64
C THR A 42 30.88 -3.96 0.66
N THR A 43 29.83 -3.87 1.48
CA THR A 43 29.08 -2.65 1.72
C THR A 43 29.58 -2.09 3.05
N THR A 44 30.13 -0.87 2.98
CA THR A 44 30.43 -0.02 4.13
C THR A 44 29.37 -0.21 5.22
N ALA A 45 29.84 -0.63 6.39
CA ALA A 45 29.00 -1.05 7.51
C ALA A 45 27.84 -0.08 7.75
N ARG A 46 26.61 -0.58 7.55
CA ARG A 46 25.38 0.08 7.94
C ARG A 46 25.48 0.37 9.44
N PRO A 47 25.27 1.61 9.93
CA PRO A 47 25.29 1.88 11.35
C PRO A 47 24.30 0.94 12.04
N ALA A 48 24.79 0.24 13.06
CA ALA A 48 24.04 -0.76 13.79
C ALA A 48 22.77 -0.12 14.35
N LEU A 49 21.62 -0.53 13.81
CA LEU A 49 20.33 -0.19 14.40
C LEU A 49 20.32 -0.76 15.82
N THR A 50 20.13 0.13 16.79
CA THR A 50 19.74 -0.15 18.18
C THR A 50 18.86 -1.40 18.27
N SER A 51 19.11 -2.22 19.29
CA SER A 51 18.47 -3.50 19.58
C SER A 51 17.00 -3.53 19.17
N THR A 52 16.68 -4.12 18.01
CA THR A 52 15.31 -4.34 17.60
C THR A 52 14.67 -5.31 18.59
N PRO A 53 13.61 -4.91 19.32
CA PRO A 53 12.95 -5.83 20.23
C PRO A 53 12.44 -7.03 19.45
N ARG A 54 12.58 -8.23 20.02
CA ARG A 54 12.15 -9.46 19.37
C ARG A 54 10.64 -9.40 19.14
N LEU A 55 10.23 -9.33 17.87
CA LEU A 55 8.82 -9.38 17.49
C LEU A 55 8.37 -10.84 17.45
N THR A 56 7.32 -11.16 18.18
CA THR A 56 6.69 -12.48 18.21
C THR A 56 5.23 -12.32 17.83
N LEU A 57 4.60 -13.36 17.27
CA LEU A 57 3.18 -13.27 16.94
C LEU A 57 2.33 -12.97 18.19
N ALA A 58 2.74 -13.51 19.34
CA ALA A 58 2.11 -13.24 20.63
C ALA A 58 2.18 -11.77 21.08
N ASN A 59 3.24 -11.04 20.71
CA ASN A 59 3.36 -9.61 21.04
C ASN A 59 2.84 -8.68 19.93
N GLN A 60 2.39 -9.24 18.80
CA GLN A 60 1.88 -8.53 17.63
C GLN A 60 0.54 -9.10 17.17
N ILE A 61 -0.45 -9.13 18.07
CA ILE A 61 -1.77 -9.73 17.81
C ILE A 61 -2.45 -9.13 16.58
N GLN A 62 -2.19 -7.86 16.26
CA GLN A 62 -2.66 -7.19 15.03
C GLN A 62 -2.18 -7.83 13.71
N LEU A 63 -1.18 -8.70 13.75
CA LEU A 63 -0.71 -9.46 12.58
C LEU A 63 -1.48 -10.77 12.40
N MET A 64 -2.30 -11.17 13.38
CA MET A 64 -3.13 -12.37 13.30
C MET A 64 -4.50 -12.05 12.71
N ALA A 65 -5.08 -13.01 12.00
CA ALA A 65 -6.48 -12.95 11.61
C ALA A 65 -7.36 -12.94 12.87
N HIS A 66 -8.42 -12.13 12.85
CA HIS A 66 -9.38 -12.11 13.95
C HIS A 66 -10.16 -13.43 13.98
N PRO A 67 -10.18 -14.17 15.12
CA PRO A 67 -10.69 -15.54 15.15
C PRO A 67 -12.20 -15.65 14.88
N GLN A 68 -12.95 -14.57 15.11
CA GLN A 68 -14.41 -14.53 14.93
C GLN A 68 -14.85 -14.00 13.55
N LEU A 69 -13.93 -13.52 12.71
CA LEU A 69 -14.27 -12.99 11.39
C LEU A 69 -14.05 -14.07 10.34
N ARG A 70 -15.02 -14.24 9.42
CA ARG A 70 -14.80 -15.11 8.27
C ARG A 70 -13.70 -14.54 7.36
N PRO A 71 -12.89 -15.39 6.72
CA PRO A 71 -12.01 -14.96 5.65
C PRO A 71 -12.81 -14.20 4.58
N ARG A 72 -12.26 -13.09 4.11
CA ARG A 72 -12.83 -12.36 2.97
C ARG A 72 -12.48 -13.08 1.67
N THR A 73 -13.43 -13.09 0.75
CA THR A 73 -13.33 -13.67 -0.58
C THR A 73 -13.31 -12.57 -1.62
N ALA A 74 -12.96 -12.90 -2.87
CA ALA A 74 -12.97 -11.93 -3.96
C ALA A 74 -14.36 -11.31 -4.21
N ALA A 75 -15.44 -12.05 -3.90
CA ALA A 75 -16.82 -11.60 -4.07
C ALA A 75 -17.22 -10.49 -3.07
N ASP A 76 -16.47 -10.33 -1.97
CA ASP A 76 -16.72 -9.29 -0.96
C ASP A 76 -16.26 -7.89 -1.42
N PHE A 77 -15.63 -7.79 -2.59
CA PHE A 77 -15.10 -6.56 -3.14
C PHE A 77 -15.76 -6.28 -4.49
N PRO A 78 -16.44 -5.13 -4.66
CA PRO A 78 -17.01 -4.77 -5.95
C PRO A 78 -15.88 -4.63 -6.99
N PRO A 79 -16.11 -5.04 -8.25
CA PRO A 79 -15.14 -4.82 -9.32
C PRO A 79 -15.00 -3.31 -9.56
N LEU A 80 -13.79 -2.79 -9.37
CA LEU A 80 -13.49 -1.36 -9.51
C LEU A 80 -12.86 -1.01 -10.86
N ARG A 81 -12.40 -2.00 -11.63
CA ARG A 81 -11.73 -1.80 -12.92
C ARG A 81 -12.74 -1.39 -13.99
N ARG A 82 -12.41 -0.35 -14.73
CA ARG A 82 -13.10 0.10 -15.93
C ARG A 82 -12.30 -0.23 -17.20
N PRO A 83 -12.92 -0.16 -18.38
CA PRO A 83 -12.23 -0.42 -19.65
C PRO A 83 -11.08 0.55 -19.93
N ASP A 84 -11.18 1.78 -19.43
CA ASP A 84 -10.17 2.83 -19.59
C ASP A 84 -9.49 3.17 -18.25
N LEU A 85 -8.15 3.14 -18.22
CA LEU A 85 -7.35 3.53 -17.07
C LEU A 85 -7.61 4.98 -16.64
N ARG A 86 -7.93 5.87 -17.58
CA ARG A 86 -8.31 7.24 -17.26
C ARG A 86 -9.55 7.26 -16.38
N GLU A 87 -10.53 6.42 -16.66
CA GLU A 87 -11.76 6.32 -15.87
C GLU A 87 -11.49 5.74 -14.48
N ASP A 88 -10.53 4.83 -14.33
CA ASP A 88 -10.09 4.32 -13.02
C ASP A 88 -9.44 5.44 -12.19
N VAL A 89 -8.55 6.24 -12.80
CA VAL A 89 -7.92 7.38 -12.12
C VAL A 89 -8.97 8.41 -11.71
N LEU A 90 -9.92 8.75 -12.59
CA LEU A 90 -11.01 9.67 -12.27
C LEU A 90 -11.93 9.11 -11.17
N ALA A 91 -12.12 7.78 -11.09
CA ALA A 91 -12.80 7.15 -9.95
C ALA A 91 -12.08 7.45 -8.64
N CYS A 92 -10.76 7.26 -8.61
CA CYS A 92 -9.94 7.52 -7.43
C CYS A 92 -9.98 9.00 -7.01
N VAL A 93 -9.98 9.93 -7.97
CA VAL A 93 -10.17 11.36 -7.71
C VAL A 93 -11.54 11.60 -7.08
N ALA A 94 -12.61 11.04 -7.65
CA ALA A 94 -13.96 11.20 -7.11
C ALA A 94 -14.11 10.62 -5.69
N ILE A 95 -13.50 9.45 -5.41
CA ILE A 95 -13.49 8.84 -4.08
C ILE A 95 -12.74 9.74 -3.07
N ALA A 96 -11.59 10.30 -3.47
CA ALA A 96 -10.85 11.23 -2.63
C ALA A 96 -11.68 12.48 -2.32
N GLN A 97 -12.32 13.07 -3.34
CA GLN A 97 -13.18 14.24 -3.19
C GLN A 97 -14.39 13.97 -2.29
N GLN A 98 -15.04 12.81 -2.41
CA GLN A 98 -16.13 12.39 -1.53
C GLN A 98 -15.68 12.25 -0.07
N ALA A 99 -14.41 11.92 0.16
CA ALA A 99 -13.81 11.89 1.49
C ALA A 99 -13.30 13.26 1.97
N GLY A 100 -13.56 14.35 1.22
CA GLY A 100 -13.09 15.70 1.52
C GLY A 100 -11.58 15.90 1.30
N LEU A 101 -10.97 15.11 0.41
CA LEU A 101 -9.55 15.13 0.10
C LEU A 101 -9.29 15.62 -1.32
N GLU A 102 -8.26 16.43 -1.47
CA GLU A 102 -7.77 16.90 -2.76
C GLU A 102 -6.63 16.02 -3.26
N MET A 103 -6.64 15.66 -4.55
CA MET A 103 -5.55 14.92 -5.19
C MET A 103 -4.73 15.85 -6.08
N LEU A 104 -3.46 16.00 -5.76
CA LEU A 104 -2.48 16.79 -6.50
C LEU A 104 -1.53 15.84 -7.25
N VAL A 105 -1.18 16.19 -8.49
CA VAL A 105 -0.28 15.40 -9.32
C VAL A 105 0.84 16.30 -9.82
N LEU A 106 2.09 15.90 -9.57
CA LEU A 106 3.29 16.52 -10.10
C LEU A 106 3.88 15.62 -11.17
N ASP A 107 4.01 16.15 -12.39
CA ASP A 107 4.77 15.51 -13.45
C ASP A 107 6.27 15.68 -13.18
N GLN A 108 6.99 14.57 -13.08
CA GLN A 108 8.42 14.50 -12.87
C GLN A 108 9.12 13.79 -14.04
N THR A 109 8.45 13.73 -15.19
CA THR A 109 8.97 13.12 -16.42
C THR A 109 10.21 13.87 -16.86
N ARG A 110 11.30 13.12 -16.96
CA ARG A 110 12.58 13.63 -17.45
C ARG A 110 12.61 13.50 -18.98
N PRO A 111 12.77 14.62 -19.73
CA PRO A 111 12.66 14.59 -21.19
C PRO A 111 13.77 13.76 -21.84
N ASP A 112 14.92 13.63 -21.19
CA ASP A 112 16.05 12.81 -21.62
C ASP A 112 15.83 11.29 -21.44
N ILE A 113 14.91 10.89 -20.56
CA ILE A 113 14.60 9.46 -20.29
C ILE A 113 13.34 9.03 -21.05
N GLY A 114 12.34 9.92 -21.16
CA GLY A 114 11.08 9.64 -21.85
C GLY A 114 10.12 8.69 -21.11
N LEU A 115 10.49 8.19 -19.92
CA LEU A 115 9.63 7.39 -19.07
C LEU A 115 8.73 8.30 -18.21
N PRO A 116 7.40 8.20 -18.29
CA PRO A 116 6.51 9.02 -17.48
C PRO A 116 6.68 8.73 -15.98
N VAL A 117 6.95 9.76 -15.19
CA VAL A 117 7.06 9.66 -13.74
C VAL A 117 6.17 10.73 -13.13
N VAL A 118 5.26 10.31 -12.24
CA VAL A 118 4.38 11.24 -11.53
C VAL A 118 4.47 11.03 -10.03
N ARG A 119 4.37 12.14 -9.28
CA ARG A 119 4.21 12.12 -7.83
C ARG A 119 2.81 12.59 -7.49
N VAL A 120 2.02 11.68 -6.92
CA VAL A 120 0.68 11.99 -6.42
C VAL A 120 0.76 12.33 -4.94
N VAL A 121 0.13 13.43 -4.55
CA VAL A 121 0.04 13.89 -3.16
C VAL A 121 -1.42 14.13 -2.81
N VAL A 122 -1.88 13.54 -1.72
CA VAL A 122 -3.23 13.73 -1.19
C VAL A 122 -3.12 14.24 0.25
N PRO A 123 -3.17 15.56 0.48
CA PRO A 123 -3.10 16.11 1.83
C PRO A 123 -4.18 15.52 2.73
N GLY A 124 -3.81 15.13 3.96
CA GLY A 124 -4.71 14.47 4.91
C GLY A 124 -4.75 12.94 4.81
N MET A 125 -4.22 12.33 3.74
CA MET A 125 -3.90 10.89 3.78
C MET A 125 -2.71 10.64 4.70
N GLN A 126 -2.77 9.54 5.46
CA GLN A 126 -1.77 9.23 6.48
C GLN A 126 -0.72 8.27 5.91
N HIS A 127 0.54 8.62 6.12
CA HIS A 127 1.66 7.73 5.82
C HIS A 127 1.71 6.59 6.84
N PHE A 128 2.20 5.41 6.45
CA PHE A 128 2.39 4.27 7.36
C PHE A 128 3.58 4.45 8.34
N TRP A 129 4.39 5.49 8.14
CA TRP A 129 5.44 5.85 9.09
C TRP A 129 4.82 6.57 10.28
N ARG A 130 5.46 6.46 11.44
CA ARG A 130 4.92 6.93 12.72
C ARG A 130 4.83 8.46 12.80
N ARG A 131 3.80 9.02 12.16
CA ARG A 131 3.39 10.43 12.20
C ARG A 131 2.04 10.49 12.91
N LEU A 132 2.07 10.76 14.22
CA LEU A 132 0.90 10.62 15.10
C LEU A 132 0.05 11.88 15.23
N GLY A 133 0.24 12.84 14.33
CA GLY A 133 -0.53 14.09 14.30
C GLY A 133 -2.05 13.83 14.16
N PRO A 134 -2.86 14.82 14.55
CA PRO A 134 -4.31 14.70 14.50
C PRO A 134 -4.82 14.46 13.08
N GLY A 135 -6.05 13.93 12.96
CA GLY A 135 -6.73 13.73 11.68
C GLY A 135 -7.17 12.28 11.45
N ARG A 136 -7.05 11.81 10.19
CA ARG A 136 -7.61 10.53 9.73
C ARG A 136 -7.12 9.31 10.51
N LEU A 137 -5.93 9.37 11.13
CA LEU A 137 -5.41 8.30 11.97
C LEU A 137 -6.35 7.97 13.14
N TYR A 138 -7.06 8.98 13.67
CA TYR A 138 -7.96 8.83 14.81
C TYR A 138 -9.44 8.83 14.40
N SER A 139 -9.82 9.59 13.36
CA SER A 139 -11.23 9.72 12.95
C SER A 139 -11.74 8.55 12.11
N VAL A 140 -10.92 7.96 11.23
CA VAL A 140 -11.37 6.88 10.33
C VAL A 140 -11.76 5.60 11.08
N PRO A 141 -11.01 5.11 12.08
CA PRO A 141 -11.42 3.94 12.85
C PRO A 141 -12.77 4.09 13.55
N LEU A 142 -13.16 5.32 13.92
CA LEU A 142 -14.48 5.62 14.50
C LEU A 142 -15.57 5.63 13.45
N ALA A 143 -15.34 6.33 12.33
CA ALA A 143 -16.29 6.38 11.23
C ALA A 143 -16.59 4.99 10.64
N GLN A 144 -15.59 4.10 10.63
CA GLN A 144 -15.70 2.72 10.17
C GLN A 144 -16.17 1.74 11.26
N GLN A 145 -16.47 2.24 12.47
CA GLN A 145 -16.93 1.44 13.61
C GLN A 145 -15.95 0.32 14.03
N TRP A 146 -14.66 0.48 13.74
CA TRP A 146 -13.60 -0.42 14.23
C TRP A 146 -13.31 -0.18 15.71
N LEU A 147 -13.52 1.06 16.16
CA LEU A 147 -13.41 1.47 17.55
C LEU A 147 -14.68 2.21 17.96
N THR A 148 -15.04 2.08 19.23
CA THR A 148 -16.14 2.85 19.84
C THR A 148 -15.66 4.19 20.42
N GLN A 149 -14.35 4.33 20.69
CA GLN A 149 -13.74 5.54 21.24
C GLN A 149 -12.37 5.82 20.62
N PRO A 150 -11.96 7.10 20.47
CA PRO A 150 -10.65 7.44 19.92
C PRO A 150 -9.54 6.85 20.79
N ARG A 151 -8.55 6.21 20.16
CA ARG A 151 -7.35 5.72 20.86
C ARG A 151 -6.41 6.90 21.10
N PRO A 152 -5.94 7.15 22.34
CA PRO A 152 -4.97 8.21 22.60
C PRO A 152 -3.63 7.91 21.96
N GLU A 153 -2.85 8.95 21.66
CA GLU A 153 -1.53 8.84 21.03
C GLU A 153 -0.59 7.87 21.77
N SER A 154 -0.60 7.91 23.11
CA SER A 154 0.20 7.04 23.97
C SER A 154 -0.09 5.54 23.82
N ARG A 155 -1.26 5.17 23.28
CA ARG A 155 -1.65 3.79 23.01
C ARG A 155 -1.46 3.38 21.56
N GLN A 156 -0.97 4.27 20.69
CA GLN A 156 -0.65 3.90 19.31
C GLN A 156 0.52 2.93 19.28
N ASN A 157 0.61 2.15 18.20
CA ASN A 157 1.69 1.18 18.02
C ASN A 157 3.05 1.89 18.21
N PRO A 158 3.84 1.51 19.24
CA PRO A 158 5.12 2.16 19.51
C PRO A 158 6.18 1.78 18.46
N LEU A 159 5.97 0.68 17.76
CA LEU A 159 6.93 0.16 16.80
C LEU A 159 6.72 0.81 15.43
N PRO A 160 7.77 1.38 14.82
CA PRO A 160 7.70 1.83 13.45
C PRO A 160 7.51 0.64 12.52
N PHE A 161 7.00 0.90 11.32
CA PHE A 161 6.94 -0.10 10.27
C PHE A 161 8.38 -0.58 9.92
N PRO A 162 8.64 -1.90 9.85
CA PRO A 162 10.00 -2.44 9.88
C PRO A 162 10.74 -2.49 8.54
N PHE A 163 10.16 -1.99 7.44
CA PHE A 163 10.72 -2.05 6.09
C PHE A 163 10.89 -0.66 5.48
#